data_AF-A0A2G0CAX2-F1
#
_entry.id   AF-A0A2G0CAX2-F1
#
_cell.length_a   1.000
_cell.length_b   1.000
_cell.length_c   1.000
_cell.angle_alpha   90.00
_cell.angle_beta   90.00
_cell.angle_gamma   90.00
#
_symmetry.space_group_name_H-M   'P 1'
#
loop_
_entity.id
_entity.type
_entity.pdbx_description
1 polymer ?
#
loop_
_entity_poly.entity_id
_entity_poly.type
_entity_poly.pdbx_seq_one_letter_code
_entity_poly.pdbx_strand_id
1 'polypeptide(L)'
;MTCGPVSEPLEEVGVGPGEVTDTAGDLQGLWRSEDDSLSTVRFEGNLMIFGYEGEPDATPENFVVGRSCPDVSDAVAPTGEGNYLAVPDDGRCYFITRLTEDKLHMSLVGRGNTIRYVKVAGGISGEED
;
A
#
# COMPACT_ATOMS: atom_id res chain seq x y z
N MET A 1 -35.66 19.74 42.39
CA MET A 1 -34.33 19.22 41.98
C MET A 1 -34.59 17.98 41.15
N THR A 2 -33.97 17.67 40.02
CA THR A 2 -33.43 18.41 38.86
C THR A 2 -33.12 17.29 37.83
N CYS A 3 -33.30 17.57 36.53
CA CYS A 3 -32.76 16.88 35.35
C CYS A 3 -33.13 15.39 35.06
N GLY A 4 -33.68 15.15 33.85
CA GLY A 4 -33.68 13.86 33.14
C GLY A 4 -32.32 13.56 32.48
N PRO A 5 -32.22 12.93 31.29
CA PRO A 5 -33.18 12.06 30.59
C PRO A 5 -32.56 10.71 30.13
N VAL A 6 -33.42 9.86 29.55
CA VAL A 6 -33.18 8.87 28.48
C VAL A 6 -31.94 7.94 28.60
N SER A 7 -32.19 6.66 28.89
CA SER A 7 -31.25 5.59 28.56
C SER A 7 -31.57 5.13 27.14
N GLU A 8 -31.05 5.86 26.15
CA GLU A 8 -30.90 5.31 24.81
C GLU A 8 -29.94 4.11 24.92
N PRO A 9 -30.28 2.94 24.36
CA PRO A 9 -29.25 1.94 24.12
C PRO A 9 -28.23 2.60 23.22
N LEU A 10 -26.96 2.62 23.63
CA LEU A 10 -25.85 2.86 22.72
C LEU A 10 -26.11 1.94 21.53
N GLU A 11 -26.48 2.53 20.39
CA GLU A 11 -26.28 1.90 19.10
C GLU A 11 -24.81 1.49 19.12
N GLU A 12 -24.57 0.20 19.37
CA GLU A 12 -23.36 -0.44 18.93
C GLU A 12 -23.27 -0.05 17.47
N VAL A 13 -22.30 0.82 17.18
CA VAL A 13 -21.97 1.19 15.83
C VAL A 13 -21.65 -0.13 15.17
N GLY A 14 -22.66 -0.68 14.50
CA GLY A 14 -22.57 -1.87 13.70
C GLY A 14 -21.57 -1.52 12.63
N VAL A 15 -20.30 -1.76 12.92
CA VAL A 15 -19.30 -1.99 11.91
C VAL A 15 -19.83 -3.20 11.18
N GLY A 16 -20.62 -2.95 10.13
CA GLY A 16 -20.99 -3.99 9.20
C GLY A 16 -19.70 -4.68 8.74
N PRO A 17 -19.78 -5.91 8.20
CA PRO A 17 -18.64 -6.54 7.54
C PRO A 17 -18.31 -5.76 6.26
N GLY A 18 -17.84 -4.52 6.41
CA GLY A 18 -17.34 -3.65 5.37
C GLY A 18 -15.88 -3.95 5.25
N GLU A 19 -15.58 -4.86 4.32
CA GLU A 19 -14.33 -4.92 3.57
C GLU A 19 -13.06 -4.70 4.41
N VAL A 20 -12.55 -5.79 4.96
CA VAL A 20 -11.14 -5.85 5.38
C VAL A 20 -10.32 -5.70 4.11
N THR A 21 -10.00 -4.48 3.70
CA THR A 21 -9.12 -4.23 2.55
C THR A 21 -7.71 -4.59 2.96
N ASP A 22 -7.30 -5.81 2.64
CA ASP A 22 -5.93 -6.27 2.78
C ASP A 22 -5.04 -5.49 1.81
N THR A 23 -4.60 -4.31 2.27
CA THR A 23 -3.86 -3.35 1.44
C THR A 23 -2.58 -3.98 0.89
N ALA A 24 -1.95 -4.87 1.69
CA ALA A 24 -0.79 -5.63 1.25
C ALA A 24 -1.10 -6.57 0.07
N GLY A 25 -2.27 -7.22 0.09
CA GLY A 25 -2.80 -8.03 -1.00
C GLY A 25 -3.18 -7.22 -2.24
N ASP A 26 -3.83 -6.07 -2.05
CA ASP A 26 -4.23 -5.18 -3.15
C ASP A 26 -3.02 -4.61 -3.90
N LEU A 27 -1.92 -4.36 -3.18
CA LEU A 27 -0.64 -3.91 -3.74
C LEU A 27 0.06 -4.96 -4.59
N GLN A 28 -0.26 -6.25 -4.46
CA GLN A 28 0.48 -7.30 -5.17
C GLN A 28 0.43 -7.12 -6.70
N GLY A 29 1.54 -7.41 -7.35
CA GLY A 29 1.70 -7.36 -8.80
C GLY A 29 2.65 -6.28 -9.28
N LEU A 30 2.66 -6.07 -10.60
CA LEU A 30 3.51 -5.10 -11.28
C LEU A 30 2.76 -3.81 -11.54
N TRP A 31 3.41 -2.70 -11.22
CA TRP A 31 2.89 -1.35 -11.41
C TRP A 31 3.89 -0.55 -12.24
N ARG A 32 3.38 0.26 -13.17
CA ARG A 32 4.18 1.13 -14.03
C ARG A 32 3.88 2.59 -13.71
N SER A 33 4.91 3.41 -13.63
CA SER A 33 4.73 4.83 -13.32
C SER A 33 3.93 5.54 -14.42
N GLU A 34 2.98 6.38 -14.01
CA GLU A 34 2.21 7.22 -14.93
C GLU A 34 3.06 8.40 -15.45
N ASP A 35 4.10 8.78 -14.71
CA ASP A 35 5.01 9.88 -15.04
C ASP A 35 6.22 9.43 -15.88
N ASP A 36 6.59 8.16 -15.79
CA ASP A 36 7.70 7.55 -16.53
C ASP A 36 7.37 6.10 -16.88
N SER A 37 7.11 5.82 -18.17
CA SER A 37 6.70 4.49 -18.62
C SER A 37 7.78 3.42 -18.47
N LEU A 38 9.05 3.82 -18.33
CA LEU A 38 10.17 2.89 -18.14
C LEU A 38 10.33 2.49 -16.67
N SER A 39 9.83 3.31 -15.74
CA SER A 39 9.88 3.04 -14.31
C SER A 39 8.75 2.11 -13.87
N THR A 40 9.11 1.05 -13.16
CA THR A 40 8.16 0.09 -12.60
C THR A 40 8.44 -0.19 -11.13
N VAL A 41 7.41 -0.64 -10.42
CA VAL A 41 7.53 -1.20 -9.08
C VAL A 41 6.72 -2.50 -9.02
N ARG A 42 7.34 -3.55 -8.50
CA ARG A 42 6.72 -4.86 -8.31
C ARG A 42 6.61 -5.16 -6.82
N PHE A 43 5.43 -5.58 -6.39
CA PHE A 43 5.20 -6.08 -5.05
C PHE A 43 4.95 -7.59 -5.10
N GLU A 44 5.78 -8.34 -4.39
CA GLU A 44 5.74 -9.81 -4.32
C GLU A 44 5.89 -10.27 -2.87
N GLY A 45 4.78 -10.73 -2.28
CA GLY A 45 4.72 -11.01 -0.85
C GLY A 45 4.98 -9.74 -0.05
N ASN A 46 6.08 -9.72 0.72
CA ASN A 46 6.53 -8.58 1.49
C ASN A 46 7.71 -7.83 0.84
N LEU A 47 8.00 -8.09 -0.44
CA LEU A 47 9.08 -7.46 -1.18
C LEU A 47 8.57 -6.38 -2.10
N MET A 48 9.28 -5.26 -2.12
CA MET A 48 9.13 -4.13 -3.02
C MET A 48 10.38 -4.07 -3.90
N ILE A 49 10.18 -4.15 -5.22
CA ILE A 49 11.26 -4.22 -6.20
C ILE A 49 11.06 -3.10 -7.20
N PHE A 50 12.00 -2.16 -7.26
CA PHE A 50 12.01 -1.13 -8.30
C PHE A 50 12.68 -1.66 -9.55
N GLY A 51 12.06 -1.41 -10.70
CA GLY A 51 12.60 -1.77 -12.00
C GLY A 51 12.67 -0.56 -12.92
N TYR A 52 13.60 -0.60 -13.86
CA TYR A 52 13.69 0.36 -14.95
C TYR A 52 14.00 -0.39 -16.25
N GLU A 53 13.22 -0.12 -17.30
CA GLU A 53 13.40 -0.83 -18.58
C GLU A 53 14.81 -0.62 -19.14
N GLY A 54 15.49 -1.73 -19.46
CA GLY A 54 16.87 -1.74 -19.95
C GLY A 54 17.94 -1.89 -18.86
N GLU A 55 17.57 -1.79 -17.59
CA GLU A 55 18.46 -1.97 -16.44
C GLU A 55 18.08 -3.24 -15.65
N PRO A 56 19.03 -3.86 -14.92
CA PRO A 56 18.68 -4.91 -13.97
C PRO A 56 17.75 -4.35 -12.87
N ASP A 57 16.84 -5.19 -12.39
CA ASP A 57 15.99 -4.87 -11.24
C ASP A 57 16.84 -4.42 -10.04
N ALA A 58 16.33 -3.45 -9.29
CA ALA A 58 16.95 -3.03 -8.04
C ALA A 58 16.91 -4.17 -7.01
N THR A 59 17.77 -4.08 -6.00
CA THR A 59 17.76 -4.99 -4.87
C THR A 59 16.35 -5.01 -4.24
N PRO A 60 15.73 -6.18 -4.05
CA PRO A 60 14.45 -6.28 -3.36
C PRO A 60 14.53 -5.74 -1.94
N GLU A 61 13.56 -4.95 -1.55
CA GLU A 61 13.47 -4.34 -0.21
C GLU A 61 12.24 -4.85 0.50
N ASN A 62 12.31 -5.04 1.82
CA ASN A 62 11.12 -5.41 2.56
C ASN A 62 10.19 -4.20 2.68
N PHE A 63 8.89 -4.42 2.53
CA PHE A 63 7.89 -3.42 2.87
C PHE A 63 6.90 -3.96 3.90
N VAL A 64 6.35 -3.04 4.68
CA VAL A 64 5.33 -3.30 5.69
C VAL A 64 4.20 -2.31 5.49
N VAL A 65 2.97 -2.81 5.47
CA VAL A 65 1.78 -1.97 5.48
C VAL A 65 1.23 -1.86 6.89
N GLY A 66 0.91 -0.63 7.31
CA GLY A 66 0.31 -0.36 8.61
C GLY A 66 -0.44 0.96 8.68
N ARG A 67 -0.98 1.26 9.86
CA ARG A 67 -1.76 2.49 10.13
C ARG A 67 -0.91 3.74 10.38
N SER A 68 0.40 3.57 10.50
CA SER A 68 1.38 4.65 10.73
C SER A 68 2.72 4.24 10.12
N CYS A 69 3.60 5.21 9.88
CA CYS A 69 5.02 4.94 9.63
C CYS A 69 5.70 4.61 10.97
N PRO A 70 6.13 3.36 11.24
CA PRO A 70 7.03 3.13 12.35
C PRO A 70 8.37 3.78 12.02
N ASP A 71 8.97 4.46 13.00
CA ASP A 71 10.42 4.73 13.00
C ASP A 71 11.07 3.34 13.15
N VAL A 72 11.55 2.80 12.04
CA VAL A 72 11.77 1.35 11.84
C VAL A 72 12.92 0.81 12.69
N SER A 73 12.56 0.22 13.83
CA SER A 73 13.30 -0.91 14.41
C SER A 73 12.28 -2.02 14.65
N ASP A 74 12.62 -3.20 14.15
CA ASP A 74 11.81 -4.43 14.06
C ASP A 74 10.79 -4.47 12.92
N ALA A 75 11.10 -5.33 11.94
CA ALA A 75 10.21 -5.74 10.87
C ALA A 75 8.94 -6.38 11.46
N VAL A 76 7.88 -5.57 11.59
CA VAL A 76 6.56 -6.06 11.94
C VAL A 76 5.94 -6.66 10.67
N ALA A 77 5.38 -7.86 10.77
CA ALA A 77 4.61 -8.45 9.68
C ALA A 77 3.51 -7.47 9.23
N PRO A 78 3.25 -7.34 7.92
CA PRO A 78 2.22 -6.43 7.40
C PRO A 78 0.90 -6.77 8.09
N THR A 79 0.31 -5.81 8.80
CA THR A 79 -0.93 -6.07 9.56
C THR A 79 -2.16 -6.03 8.67
N GLY A 80 -2.00 -6.11 7.34
CA GLY A 80 -3.06 -6.07 6.32
C GLY A 80 -3.81 -4.74 6.22
N GLU A 81 -3.86 -3.97 7.30
CA GLU A 81 -4.69 -2.78 7.47
C GLU A 81 -3.83 -1.51 7.54
N GLY A 82 -4.07 -0.57 6.61
CA GLY A 82 -3.65 0.82 6.76
C GLY A 82 -3.19 1.48 5.46
N ASN A 83 -3.04 2.80 5.51
CA ASN A 83 -2.70 3.62 4.36
C ASN A 83 -1.21 3.99 4.32
N TYR A 84 -0.35 3.33 5.09
CA TYR A 84 1.08 3.62 5.12
C TYR A 84 1.88 2.40 4.69
N LEU A 85 2.82 2.60 3.77
CA LEU A 85 3.80 1.63 3.32
C LEU A 85 5.17 2.09 3.82
N ALA A 86 5.76 1.32 4.73
CA ALA A 86 7.10 1.57 5.26
C ALA A 86 8.10 0.58 4.65
N VAL A 87 9.25 1.10 4.23
CA VAL A 87 10.39 0.33 3.73
C VAL A 87 11.50 0.43 4.79
N PRO A 88 11.56 -0.52 5.75
CA PRO A 88 12.50 -0.45 6.87
C PRO A 88 13.97 -0.38 6.47
N ASP A 89 14.34 -1.06 5.37
CA ASP A 89 15.72 -1.16 4.91
C ASP A 89 16.32 0.21 4.54
N ASP A 90 15.51 1.16 4.07
CA ASP A 90 15.94 2.50 3.63
C ASP A 90 15.32 3.65 4.47
N GLY A 91 14.51 3.30 5.48
CA GLY A 91 13.80 4.28 6.31
C GLY A 91 12.76 5.12 5.53
N ARG A 92 12.34 4.66 4.36
CA ARG A 92 11.33 5.34 3.54
C ARG A 92 9.94 4.99 4.04
N CYS A 93 9.04 5.99 4.03
CA CYS A 93 7.63 5.74 4.28
C CYS A 93 6.76 6.53 3.30
N TYR A 94 5.78 5.83 2.76
CA TYR A 94 4.82 6.34 1.81
C TYR A 94 3.42 6.30 2.41
N PHE A 95 2.66 7.37 2.19
CA PHE A 95 1.23 7.40 2.44
C PHE A 95 0.50 7.04 1.13
N ILE A 96 -0.24 5.95 1.15
CA ILE A 96 -1.08 5.50 0.05
C ILE A 96 -2.29 6.43 -0.01
N THR A 97 -2.29 7.35 -0.97
CA THR A 97 -3.38 8.31 -1.17
C THR A 97 -4.52 7.71 -2.00
N ARG A 98 -4.22 6.69 -2.81
CA ARG A 98 -5.19 5.94 -3.60
C ARG A 98 -4.66 4.54 -3.91
N LEU A 99 -5.50 3.52 -3.66
CA LEU A 99 -5.28 2.17 -4.12
C LEU A 99 -6.60 1.63 -4.68
N THR A 100 -6.59 1.26 -5.96
CA THR A 100 -7.68 0.57 -6.66
C THR A 100 -7.10 -0.60 -7.44
N GLU A 101 -7.95 -1.39 -8.09
CA GLU A 101 -7.52 -2.51 -8.94
C GLU A 101 -6.51 -2.10 -10.03
N ASP A 102 -6.55 -0.85 -10.49
CA ASP A 102 -5.73 -0.34 -11.60
C ASP A 102 -4.84 0.87 -11.24
N LYS A 103 -5.03 1.52 -10.08
CA LYS A 103 -4.27 2.72 -9.67
C LYS A 103 -3.61 2.56 -8.32
N LEU A 104 -2.36 2.98 -8.23
CA LEU A 104 -1.61 3.11 -6.98
C LEU A 104 -0.98 4.49 -6.92
N HIS A 105 -1.44 5.34 -6.02
CA HIS A 105 -0.86 6.65 -5.74
C HIS A 105 -0.29 6.68 -4.33
N MET A 106 0.96 7.10 -4.23
CA MET A 106 1.72 7.10 -2.99
C MET A 106 2.41 8.45 -2.83
N SER A 107 2.35 9.04 -1.64
CA SER A 107 3.06 10.27 -1.31
C SER A 107 4.18 9.96 -0.33
N LEU A 108 5.42 10.32 -0.66
CA LEU A 108 6.54 10.15 0.26
C LEU A 108 6.37 11.09 1.46
N VAL A 109 6.26 10.50 2.65
CA VAL A 109 6.08 11.24 3.90
C VAL A 109 7.30 12.15 4.13
N GLY A 110 7.06 13.40 4.53
CA GLY A 110 8.09 14.40 4.77
C GLY A 110 8.62 15.15 3.54
N ARG A 111 8.40 14.64 2.31
CA ARG A 111 8.77 15.35 1.07
C ARG A 111 7.57 15.77 0.22
N GLY A 112 6.42 15.11 0.36
CA GLY A 112 5.18 15.44 -0.35
C GLY A 112 5.16 15.08 -1.85
N ASN A 113 6.25 14.50 -2.36
CA ASN A 113 6.28 14.01 -3.75
C ASN A 113 5.32 12.84 -3.89
N THR A 114 4.32 13.01 -4.76
CA THR A 114 3.33 11.97 -5.05
C THR A 114 3.75 11.22 -6.30
N ILE A 115 3.96 9.93 -6.15
CA ILE A 115 4.27 8.99 -7.21
C ILE A 115 2.99 8.27 -7.59
N ARG A 116 2.75 8.16 -8.88
CA ARG A 116 1.52 7.60 -9.43
C ARG A 116 1.86 6.42 -10.32
N TYR A 117 1.14 5.33 -10.12
CA TYR A 117 1.33 4.11 -10.88
C TYR A 117 -0.01 3.56 -11.39
N VAL A 118 0.08 2.86 -12.51
CA VAL A 118 -0.97 2.03 -13.09
C VAL A 118 -0.61 0.57 -13.00
N LYS A 119 -1.58 -0.29 -12.66
CA LYS A 119 -1.36 -1.73 -12.63
C LYS A 119 -1.12 -2.23 -14.05
N VAL A 120 -0.05 -3.00 -14.23
CA VAL A 120 0.22 -3.66 -15.50
C VAL A 120 -0.61 -4.94 -15.51
N ALA A 121 -1.73 -4.91 -16.24
CA ALA A 121 -2.56 -6.09 -16.43
C ALA A 121 -1.77 -7.16 -17.19
N GLY A 122 -1.36 -8.23 -16.50
CA GLY A 122 -0.76 -9.41 -17.11
C GLY A 122 0.77 -9.47 -17.01
N GLY A 123 1.25 -10.05 -15.93
CA GLY A 123 2.49 -10.85 -15.93
C GLY A 123 2.23 -12.31 -16.36
N ILE A 124 1.28 -12.55 -17.26
CA ILE A 124 1.16 -13.81 -18.01
C ILE A 124 0.95 -13.49 -19.48
N SER A 125 2.02 -13.06 -20.14
CA SER A 125 2.14 -13.35 -21.56
C SER A 125 2.31 -14.87 -21.68
N GLY A 126 1.20 -15.58 -21.84
CA GLY A 126 1.25 -16.91 -22.44
C GLY A 126 1.75 -16.74 -23.86
N GLU A 127 3.05 -16.99 -24.06
CA GLU A 127 3.62 -17.28 -25.36
C GLU A 127 3.93 -18.78 -25.36
N GLU A 128 2.96 -19.58 -25.80
CA GLU A 128 3.15 -20.96 -26.23
C GLU A 128 2.23 -21.16 -27.46
N ASP A 129 2.80 -21.02 -28.66
CA ASP A 129 2.28 -21.58 -29.92
C ASP A 129 3.12 -22.80 -30.30
#